data_AF-A0A7K2N2X8-F1
#
_entry.id   AF-A0A7K2N2X8-F1
#
_cell.length_a   1.000
_cell.length_b   1.000
_cell.length_c   1.000
_cell.angle_alpha   90.00
_cell.angle_beta   90.00
_cell.angle_gamma   90.00
#
_symmetry.space_group_name_H-M   'P 1'
#
loop_
_entity.id
_entity.type
_entity.pdbx_description
1 polymer ?
#
loop_
_entity_poly.entity_id
_entity_poly.type
_entity_poly.pdbx_seq_one_letter_code
_entity_poly.pdbx_strand_id
1 'polypeptide(L)' 'LAGSDGRPAPAGSAAQDPMEQRTIRMSTGYEMHPWADLRPAGEGPAVGRKLWHQSPGSAG' A
#
# COMPACT_ATOMS: atom_id res chain seq x y z
N LEU A 1 -8.52 10.68 -42.28
CA LEU A 1 -8.55 11.00 -40.83
C LEU A 1 -7.45 10.14 -40.20
N ALA A 2 -6.24 10.70 -40.11
CA ALA A 2 -5.05 9.98 -39.65
C ALA A 2 -5.12 9.75 -38.13
N GLY A 3 -4.59 8.59 -37.71
CA GLY A 3 -4.67 8.08 -36.36
C GLY A 3 -4.06 9.01 -35.32
N SER A 4 -4.59 8.90 -34.10
CA SER A 4 -3.97 9.44 -32.89
C SER A 4 -2.55 8.86 -32.78
N ASP A 5 -1.55 9.68 -33.09
CA ASP A 5 -0.14 9.40 -32.89
C ASP A 5 0.05 8.90 -31.46
N GLY A 6 0.49 7.64 -31.33
CA GLY A 6 0.78 6.97 -30.06
C GLY A 6 1.96 7.59 -29.34
N ARG A 7 1.85 8.87 -28.98
CA ARG A 7 2.79 9.53 -28.08
C ARG A 7 2.62 8.90 -26.70
N PRO A 8 3.68 8.33 -26.12
CA PRO A 8 3.63 7.90 -24.72
C PRO A 8 3.23 9.10 -23.87
N ALA A 9 2.35 8.88 -22.90
CA ALA A 9 2.06 9.88 -21.89
C ALA A 9 3.38 10.41 -21.31
N PRO A 10 3.50 11.72 -20.99
CA PRO A 10 4.73 12.28 -20.45
C PRO A 10 5.15 11.42 -19.25
N ALA A 11 6.41 10.96 -19.27
CA ALA A 11 7.03 10.25 -18.15
C ALA A 11 7.03 11.20 -16.94
N GLY A 12 5.97 11.11 -16.12
CA GLY A 12 5.62 12.15 -15.16
C GLY A 12 4.14 12.23 -14.83
N SER A 13 3.22 11.63 -15.60
CA SER A 13 1.90 11.29 -15.07
C SER A 13 2.01 10.05 -14.18
N ALA A 14 2.77 10.14 -13.09
CA ALA A 14 2.37 9.42 -11.90
C ALA A 14 0.97 9.96 -11.59
N ALA A 15 -0.05 9.09 -11.62
CA ALA A 15 -1.31 9.44 -10.99
C ALA A 15 -0.95 10.03 -9.62
N GLN A 16 -1.47 11.23 -9.29
CA GLN A 16 -1.19 11.86 -7.99
C GLN A 16 -1.33 10.78 -6.93
N ASP A 17 -0.27 10.58 -6.13
CA ASP A 17 -0.33 9.59 -5.08
C ASP A 17 -1.56 9.95 -4.24
N PRO A 18 -2.59 9.08 -4.16
CA PRO A 18 -3.75 9.35 -3.33
C PRO A 18 -3.33 9.62 -1.87
N MET A 19 -2.14 9.19 -1.46
CA MET A 19 -1.58 9.44 -0.14
C MET A 19 -0.96 10.83 0.03
N GLU A 20 -0.59 11.52 -1.05
CA GLU A 20 -0.22 12.95 -0.98
C GLU A 20 -1.41 13.84 -0.63
N GLN A 21 -2.63 13.34 -0.81
CA GLN A 21 -3.88 14.06 -0.52
C GLN A 21 -4.50 13.65 0.84
N ARG A 22 -3.94 12.63 1.51
CA ARG A 22 -4.46 12.13 2.78
C ARG A 22 -3.85 12.90 3.95
N THR A 23 -4.66 13.32 4.91
CA THR A 23 -4.23 13.81 6.23
C THR A 23 -5.07 13.16 7.33
N ILE A 24 -4.52 13.01 8.54
CA ILE A 24 -5.27 12.48 9.69
C ILE A 24 -5.62 13.67 10.61
N ARG A 25 -6.92 14.00 10.72
CA ARG A 25 -7.40 15.09 11.58
C ARG A 25 -7.64 14.60 13.00
N MET A 26 -7.10 15.32 13.98
CA MET A 26 -7.34 15.08 15.39
C MET A 26 -8.43 16.02 15.94
N SER A 27 -9.17 15.57 16.95
CA SER A 27 -10.18 16.38 17.67
C SER A 27 -9.57 17.58 18.38
N THR A 28 -8.26 17.54 18.65
CA THR A 28 -7.45 18.63 19.20
C THR A 28 -7.16 19.75 18.19
N GLY A 29 -7.54 19.59 16.93
CA GLY A 29 -7.32 20.56 15.85
C GLY A 29 -6.04 20.33 15.03
N TYR A 30 -5.13 19.48 15.52
CA TYR A 30 -3.88 19.15 14.82
C TYR A 30 -4.10 18.18 13.65
N GLU A 31 -3.19 18.23 12.70
CA GLU A 31 -3.08 17.26 11.60
C GLU A 31 -1.85 16.39 11.81
N MET A 32 -2.01 15.09 11.61
CA MET A 32 -0.91 14.15 11.62
C MET A 32 -0.59 13.68 10.21
N HIS A 33 0.66 13.23 10.07
CA HIS A 33 1.12 12.66 8.83
C HIS A 33 0.22 11.49 8.38
N PRO A 34 -0.10 11.34 7.09
CA PRO A 34 -0.93 10.26 6.57
C PRO A 34 -0.56 8.84 7.00
N TRP A 35 0.62 8.56 7.52
CA TRP A 35 1.03 7.20 7.92
C TRP A 35 1.24 7.02 9.43
N ALA A 36 0.85 8.01 10.22
CA ALA A 36 0.98 7.97 11.67
C ALA A 36 0.14 6.86 12.34
N ASP A 37 -0.85 6.30 11.64
CA ASP A 37 -1.71 5.22 12.11
C ASP A 37 -1.36 3.84 11.55
N LEU A 38 -0.35 3.74 10.68
CA LEU A 38 0.04 2.46 10.11
C LEU A 38 0.60 1.54 11.19
N ARG A 39 0.02 0.35 11.29
CA ARG A 39 0.53 -0.75 12.11
C ARG A 39 1.53 -1.58 11.30
N PRO A 40 2.59 -2.12 11.93
CA PRO A 40 3.43 -3.16 11.35
C PRO A 40 2.62 -4.23 10.59
N ALA A 41 3.19 -4.70 9.48
CA ALA A 41 2.62 -5.81 8.74
C ALA A 41 2.50 -7.03 9.68
N GLY A 42 1.31 -7.63 9.76
CA GLY A 42 1.04 -8.79 10.61
C GLY A 42 0.33 -8.50 11.93
N GLU A 43 0.14 -7.23 12.32
CA GLU A 43 -0.67 -6.86 13.50
C GLU A 43 -2.17 -6.83 13.17
N GLY A 44 -2.74 -8.01 13.00
CA GLY A 44 -4.16 -8.32 12.86
C GLY A 44 -4.39 -9.81 13.10
N PRO A 45 -5.62 -10.29 13.34
CA PRO A 45 -5.86 -11.72 13.46
C PRO A 45 -5.29 -12.41 12.23
N ALA A 46 -4.37 -13.37 12.45
CA ALA A 46 -3.64 -14.03 11.37
C ALA A 46 -4.62 -14.84 10.50
N VAL A 47 -5.19 -14.20 9.48
CA VAL A 47 -5.96 -14.83 8.40
C VAL A 47 -4.98 -15.38 7.35
N GLY A 48 -4.08 -16.25 7.80
CA GLY A 48 -3.05 -16.82 6.96
C GLY A 48 -2.81 -18.26 7.39
N ARG A 49 -3.06 -19.19 6.47
CA ARG A 49 -2.59 -20.58 6.65
C ARG A 49 -1.08 -20.52 6.80
N LYS A 50 -0.58 -21.22 7.82
CA LYS A 50 0.85 -21.44 8.05
C LYS A 50 1.46 -22.12 6.82
N LEU A 51 2.20 -21.37 6.01
CA LEU A 51 2.91 -21.84 4.81
C LEU A 51 4.31 -22.37 5.16
N TRP A 52 4.47 -23.07 6.29
CA TRP A 52 5.77 -23.66 6.58
C TRP A 52 6.07 -24.71 5.52
N HIS A 53 7.31 -24.72 5.03
CA HIS A 53 7.82 -25.87 4.29
C HIS A 53 7.95 -27.03 5.27
N GLN A 54 7.02 -27.98 5.21
CA GLN A 54 7.21 -29.27 5.87
C GLN A 54 8.17 -30.09 5.00
N SER A 55 9.42 -30.19 5.44
CA SER A 55 10.35 -31.17 4.87
C SER A 55 10.05 -32.55 5.45
N PRO A 56 10.04 -33.62 4.65
CA PRO A 56 9.91 -34.98 5.17
C PRO A 56 11.04 -35.28 6.18
N GLY A 57 10.67 -35.63 7.41
CA GLY A 57 11.63 -36.07 8.45
C GLY A 57 11.72 -35.20 9.71
N SER A 58 11.14 -34.00 9.76
CA SER A 58 11.03 -33.26 11.02
C SER A 58 9.82 -33.74 11.82
N ALA A 59 10.04 -34.21 13.05
CA ALA A 59 8.97 -34.27 14.04
C ALA A 59 8.49 -32.83 14.28
N GLY A 60 7.21 -32.56 14.09
CA GLY A 60 6.62 -31.24 14.30
C GLY A 60 6.78 -30.73 15.73
#